data_AF-A0A355S067-F1
#
_entry.id   AF-A0A355S067-F1
#
_cell.length_a   1.000
_cell.length_b   1.000
_cell.length_c   1.000
_cell.angle_alpha   90.00
_cell.angle_beta   90.00
_cell.angle_gamma   90.00
#
_symmetry.space_group_name_H-M   'P 1'
#
loop_
_entity.id
_entity.type
_entity.pdbx_description
1 polymer ?
#
loop_
_entity_poly.entity_id
_entity_poly.type
_entity_poly.pdbx_seq_one_letter_code
_entity_poly.pdbx_strand_id
1 'polypeptide(L)'
;MWKFWQIALLDLIVIAVSYFIFRYSLSGEWRHKVWEKYVDSFSVFIIILFVVTASINIITFVILNYLRMKQYVNIIAPAVVSIMVGFILASVPHRGVEDSKAEGSK
;
A
#
# COMPACT_ATOMS: atom_id res chain seq x y z
N MET A 1 8.37 18.79 -19.30
CA MET A 1 8.03 18.68 -17.86
C MET A 1 6.74 17.90 -17.74
N TRP A 2 6.72 16.84 -16.93
CA TRP A 2 5.49 16.11 -16.64
C TRP A 2 4.54 17.02 -15.88
N LYS A 3 3.27 17.07 -16.28
CA LYS A 3 2.26 17.83 -15.54
C LYS A 3 1.87 17.03 -14.29
N PHE A 4 1.66 17.73 -13.18
CA PHE A 4 1.22 17.14 -11.91
C PHE A 4 0.09 16.11 -12.08
N TRP A 5 -0.93 16.44 -12.87
CA TRP A 5 -2.07 15.56 -13.16
C TRP A 5 -1.70 14.24 -13.85
N GLN A 6 -0.65 14.22 -14.68
CA GLN A 6 -0.19 13.00 -15.35
C GLN A 6 0.50 12.06 -14.37
N ILE A 7 1.29 12.62 -13.44
CA ILE A 7 1.95 11.85 -12.38
C ILE A 7 0.89 11.29 -11.42
N ALA A 8 -0.07 12.11 -11.01
CA ALA A 8 -1.16 11.68 -10.14
C ALA A 8 -2.01 10.55 -10.76
N LEU A 9 -2.28 10.61 -12.07
CA LEU A 9 -2.98 9.54 -12.78
C LEU A 9 -2.15 8.25 -12.82
N LEU A 10 -0.84 8.37 -13.01
CA LEU A 10 0.08 7.24 -13.02
C LEU A 10 0.16 6.59 -11.62
N ASP A 11 0.21 7.38 -10.57
CA ASP A 11 0.13 6.90 -9.19
C ASP A 11 -1.17 6.13 -8.92
N LEU A 12 -2.31 6.62 -9.43
CA LEU A 12 -3.60 5.94 -9.29
C LEU A 12 -3.58 4.56 -9.98
N ILE A 13 -2.96 4.47 -11.16
CA ILE A 13 -2.74 3.19 -11.85
C ILE A 13 -1.84 2.27 -11.00
N VAL A 14 -0.75 2.78 -10.43
CA VAL A 14 0.15 2.01 -9.55
C VAL A 14 -0.58 1.49 -8.31
N ILE A 15 -1.43 2.30 -7.69
CA ILE A 15 -2.28 1.89 -6.55
C ILE A 15 -3.20 0.75 -6.98
N ALA A 16 -3.90 0.89 -8.10
CA ALA A 16 -4.84 -0.11 -8.59
C ALA A 16 -4.14 -1.43 -8.90
N VAL A 17 -3.02 -1.40 -9.62
CA VAL A 17 -2.22 -2.58 -9.96
C VAL A 17 -1.70 -3.26 -8.68
N SER A 18 -1.14 -2.48 -7.76
CA SER A 18 -0.64 -3.00 -6.48
C SER A 18 -1.76 -3.64 -5.67
N TYR A 19 -2.93 -2.99 -5.61
CA TYR A 19 -4.11 -3.53 -4.95
C TYR A 19 -4.50 -4.91 -5.50
N PHE A 20 -4.58 -5.08 -6.82
CA PHE A 20 -4.94 -6.36 -7.41
C PHE A 20 -3.90 -7.45 -7.13
N ILE A 21 -2.61 -7.11 -7.23
CA ILE A 21 -1.50 -8.03 -6.92
C ILE A 21 -1.62 -8.51 -5.47
N PHE A 22 -1.72 -7.59 -4.51
CA PHE A 22 -1.79 -7.95 -3.10
C PHE A 22 -3.10 -8.62 -2.73
N ARG A 23 -4.22 -8.24 -3.34
CA ARG A 23 -5.52 -8.89 -3.12
C ARG A 23 -5.49 -10.37 -3.53
N TYR A 24 -4.83 -10.70 -4.64
CA TYR A 24 -4.72 -12.09 -5.09
C TYR A 24 -3.63 -12.85 -4.31
N SER A 25 -2.57 -12.17 -3.89
CA SER A 25 -1.47 -12.78 -3.13
C SER A 25 -1.78 -13.01 -1.65
N LEU A 26 -2.66 -12.23 -1.03
CA LEU A 26 -3.00 -12.33 0.39
C LEU A 26 -4.28 -13.15 0.59
N SER A 27 -4.19 -14.27 1.30
CA SER A 27 -5.37 -15.04 1.70
C SER A 27 -6.24 -14.27 2.71
N GLY A 28 -7.54 -14.52 2.69
CA GLY A 28 -8.51 -13.86 3.57
C GLY A 28 -8.17 -13.97 5.06
N GLU A 29 -7.81 -15.18 5.52
CA GLU A 29 -7.36 -15.42 6.90
C GLU A 29 -6.16 -14.57 7.30
N TRP A 30 -5.22 -14.34 6.39
CA TRP A 30 -4.04 -13.53 6.66
C TRP A 30 -4.40 -12.05 6.82
N ARG A 31 -5.33 -11.55 6.00
CA ARG A 31 -5.86 -10.18 6.09
C ARG A 31 -6.59 -9.97 7.41
N HIS A 32 -7.40 -10.93 7.85
CA HIS A 32 -8.14 -10.82 9.10
C HIS A 32 -7.19 -10.78 10.31
N LYS A 33 -6.20 -11.67 10.38
CA LYS A 33 -5.19 -11.70 11.45
C LYS A 33 -4.34 -10.44 11.50
N VAL A 34 -3.91 -9.93 10.35
CA VAL A 34 -3.14 -8.69 10.25
C VAL A 34 -3.98 -7.51 10.69
N TRP A 35 -5.21 -7.40 10.17
CA TRP A 35 -6.08 -6.29 10.52
C TRP A 35 -6.40 -6.26 12.01
N GLU A 36 -6.78 -7.39 12.59
CA GLU A 36 -7.08 -7.47 14.03
C GLU A 36 -5.85 -7.11 14.87
N LYS A 37 -4.66 -7.61 14.52
CA LYS A 37 -3.43 -7.32 15.28
C LYS A 37 -2.97 -5.86 15.20
N TYR A 38 -3.15 -5.20 14.04
CA TYR A 38 -2.63 -3.84 13.82
C TYR A 38 -3.67 -2.74 14.01
N VAL A 39 -4.97 -3.04 13.85
CA VAL A 39 -6.06 -2.05 13.91
C VAL A 39 -6.81 -2.06 15.24
N ASP A 40 -6.53 -3.01 16.14
CA ASP A 40 -7.04 -2.99 17.52
C ASP A 40 -6.73 -1.65 18.24
N SER A 41 -5.59 -1.04 17.91
CA SER A 41 -5.30 0.35 18.25
C SER A 41 -5.02 1.18 17.00
N PHE A 42 -5.98 2.02 16.62
CA PHE A 42 -5.83 2.97 15.51
C PHE A 42 -4.60 3.86 15.64
N SER A 43 -4.23 4.25 16.86
CA SER A 43 -3.02 5.03 17.12
C SER A 43 -1.74 4.26 16.79
N VAL A 44 -1.66 2.97 17.16
CA VAL A 44 -0.51 2.11 16.81
C VAL A 44 -0.44 1.92 15.30
N PHE A 45 -1.58 1.71 14.64
CA PHE A 45 -1.65 1.65 13.18
C PHE A 45 -1.05 2.89 12.52
N ILE A 46 -1.47 4.09 12.96
CA ILE A 46 -0.95 5.36 12.42
C ILE A 46 0.56 5.48 12.64
N ILE A 47 1.06 5.14 13.83
CA ILE A 47 2.50 5.22 14.13
C ILE A 47 3.29 4.30 13.21
N ILE A 48 2.84 3.05 13.05
CA ILE A 48 3.49 2.10 12.14
C ILE A 48 3.48 2.63 10.71
N LEU A 49 2.32 3.13 10.24
CA LEU A 49 2.18 3.70 8.90
C LEU A 49 3.13 4.89 8.70
N PHE A 50 3.24 5.77 9.68
CA PHE A 50 4.16 6.90 9.65
C PHE A 50 5.61 6.44 9.57
N VAL A 51 6.04 5.54 10.45
CA VAL A 51 7.43 5.03 10.48
C VAL A 51 7.79 4.32 9.17
N VAL A 52 6.89 3.48 8.64
CA VAL A 52 7.10 2.80 7.37
C VAL A 52 7.18 3.79 6.21
N THR A 53 6.27 4.75 6.13
CA THR A 53 6.25 5.78 5.06
C THR A 53 7.49 6.67 5.11
N ALA A 54 7.91 7.10 6.31
CA ALA A 54 9.12 7.88 6.49
C ALA A 54 10.35 7.08 6.07
N SER A 55 10.43 5.82 6.47
CA SER A 55 11.52 4.92 6.09
C SER A 55 11.61 4.73 4.58
N ILE A 56 10.48 4.50 3.90
CA ILE A 56 10.40 4.38 2.43
C ILE A 56 10.91 5.66 1.76
N ASN A 57 10.51 6.83 2.23
CA ASN A 57 10.96 8.10 1.66
C ASN A 57 12.46 8.32 1.85
N ILE A 58 12.99 8.04 3.04
CA ILE A 58 14.42 8.15 3.35
C ILE A 58 15.22 7.19 2.44
N ILE A 59 14.81 5.92 2.38
CA ILE A 59 15.48 4.91 1.55
C ILE A 59 15.45 5.31 0.08
N THR A 60 14.29 5.73 -0.42
CA THR A 60 14.13 6.18 -1.82
C THR A 60 15.03 7.36 -2.12
N PHE A 61 15.08 8.35 -1.22
CA PHE A 61 15.96 9.49 -1.37
C PHE A 61 17.44 9.09 -1.38
N VAL A 62 17.87 8.22 -0.46
CA VAL A 62 19.25 7.74 -0.38
C VAL A 62 19.65 7.00 -1.66
N ILE A 63 18.80 6.09 -2.17
CA ILE A 63 19.04 5.34 -3.41
C ILE A 63 19.17 6.30 -4.60
N LEU A 64 18.23 7.23 -4.76
CA LEU A 64 18.26 8.17 -5.89
C LEU A 64 19.41 9.17 -5.80
N ASN A 65 19.78 9.56 -4.58
CA ASN A 65 20.95 10.38 -4.33
C ASN A 65 22.24 9.64 -4.73
N TYR A 66 22.37 8.37 -4.37
CA TYR A 66 23.50 7.52 -4.74
C TYR A 66 23.60 7.35 -6.26
N LEU A 67 22.47 7.13 -6.93
CA LEU A 67 22.39 6.96 -8.39
C LEU A 67 22.50 8.29 -9.17
N ARG A 68 22.72 9.42 -8.50
CA ARG A 68 22.73 10.78 -9.11
C ARG A 68 21.45 11.13 -9.86
N MET A 69 20.32 10.53 -9.46
CA MET A 69 18.99 10.65 -10.08
C MET A 69 18.04 11.52 -9.25
N LYS A 70 18.56 12.52 -8.53
CA LYS A 70 17.77 13.38 -7.62
C LYS A 70 16.57 14.06 -8.28
N GLN A 71 16.68 14.37 -9.58
CA GLN A 71 15.60 14.98 -10.36
C GLN A 71 14.32 14.13 -10.43
N TYR A 72 14.43 12.81 -10.23
CA TYR A 72 13.31 11.87 -10.28
C TYR A 72 12.67 11.60 -8.91
N VAL A 73 13.18 12.19 -7.83
CA VAL A 73 12.63 11.99 -6.47
C VAL A 73 11.14 12.30 -6.42
N ASN A 74 10.72 13.39 -7.05
CA ASN A 74 9.30 13.81 -7.08
C ASN A 74 8.38 12.91 -7.94
N ILE A 75 8.93 11.94 -8.66
CA ILE A 75 8.17 10.97 -9.45
C ILE A 75 8.22 9.60 -8.77
N ILE A 76 9.41 9.18 -8.32
CA ILE A 76 9.63 7.84 -7.79
C ILE A 76 9.14 7.73 -6.34
N ALA A 77 9.37 8.74 -5.49
CA ALA A 77 8.90 8.71 -4.11
C ALA A 77 7.37 8.54 -4.00
N PRO A 78 6.52 9.33 -4.69
CA PRO A 78 5.08 9.11 -4.65
C PRO A 78 4.70 7.75 -5.25
N ALA A 79 5.35 7.28 -6.31
CA ALA A 79 5.08 5.96 -6.88
C ALA A 79 5.37 4.80 -5.92
N VAL A 80 6.45 4.86 -5.13
CA VAL A 80 6.76 3.84 -4.13
C VAL A 80 5.74 3.86 -2.99
N VAL A 81 5.32 5.05 -2.55
CA VAL A 81 4.26 5.20 -1.54
C VAL A 81 2.91 4.69 -2.07
N SER A 82 2.60 4.90 -3.36
CA SER A 82 1.40 4.39 -4.03
C SER A 82 1.31 2.85 -3.96
N ILE A 83 2.43 2.13 -4.06
CA ILE A 83 2.47 0.67 -3.87
C ILE A 83 2.03 0.30 -2.44
N MET A 84 2.57 1.01 -1.44
CA MET A 84 2.20 0.80 -0.03
C MET A 84 0.71 1.11 0.22
N VAL A 85 0.16 2.16 -0.39
CA VAL A 85 -1.28 2.46 -0.31
C VAL A 85 -2.11 1.32 -0.91
N GLY A 86 -1.73 0.81 -2.09
CA GLY A 86 -2.38 -0.36 -2.68
C GLY A 86 -2.35 -1.60 -1.79
N PHE A 87 -1.22 -1.84 -1.10
CA PHE A 87 -1.08 -2.90 -0.11
C PHE A 87 -2.02 -2.71 1.09
N ILE A 88 -2.11 -1.49 1.64
CA ILE A 88 -3.00 -1.19 2.77
C ILE A 88 -4.46 -1.43 2.35
N LEU A 89 -4.89 -0.92 1.20
CA LEU A 89 -6.23 -1.14 0.67
C LEU A 89 -6.54 -2.63 0.46
N ALA A 90 -5.56 -3.39 -0.02
CA ALA A 90 -5.68 -4.83 -0.17
C ALA A 90 -5.70 -5.57 1.17
N SER A 91 -5.17 -4.99 2.24
CA SER A 91 -5.15 -5.61 3.57
C SER A 91 -6.44 -5.38 4.36
N VAL A 92 -7.23 -4.37 4.03
CA VAL A 92 -8.53 -4.10 4.67
C VAL A 92 -9.48 -5.29 4.45
N PRO A 93 -9.96 -5.98 5.51
CA PRO A 93 -10.91 -7.07 5.37
C PRO A 93 -12.23 -6.54 4.84
N HIS A 94 -12.79 -7.21 3.83
CA HIS A 94 -14.08 -6.83 3.26
C HIS A 94 -15.17 -7.57 4.04
N ARG A 95 -15.93 -6.84 4.86
CA ARG A 95 -17.09 -7.39 5.57
C ARG A 95 -18.07 -7.97 4.54
N GLY A 96 -18.35 -9.27 4.62
CA GLY A 96 -19.38 -9.96 3.83
C GLY A 96 -18.93 -10.93 2.71
N VAL A 97 -17.64 -11.07 2.40
CA VAL A 97 -17.18 -12.05 1.38
C VAL A 97 -16.74 -13.39 2.00
N GLU A 98 -16.35 -13.39 3.27
CA GLU A 98 -15.94 -14.61 3.98
C GLU A 98 -17.12 -15.40 4.56
N ASP A 99 -18.22 -14.74 4.95
CA ASP A 99 -19.43 -15.42 5.45
C ASP A 99 -20.11 -16.27 4.35
N SER A 100 -20.07 -15.84 3.08
CA SER A 100 -20.69 -16.58 1.97
C SER A 100 -19.98 -17.88 1.60
N LYS A 101 -18.73 -18.10 2.05
CA LYS A 101 -18.02 -19.37 1.84
C LYS A 101 -18.25 -20.39 2.96
N ALA A 102 -18.62 -19.93 4.16
CA ALA A 102 -18.94 -20.81 5.28
C ALA A 102 -20.36 -21.41 5.18
N GLU A 103 -21.29 -20.74 4.49
CA GLU A 103 -22.68 -21.20 4.33
C GLU A 103 -22.92 -22.04 3.05
N GLY A 104 -21.97 -22.11 2.11
CA GLY A 104 -22.10 -22.87 0.87
C GLY A 104 -21.71 -24.36 0.96
N SER A 105 -21.45 -24.89 2.16
CA SER A 105 -21.07 -26.29 2.40
C SER A 105 -21.95 -26.95 3.47
N LYS A 106 -23.27 -26.76 3.35
CA LYS A 106 -24.28 -27.60 4.01
C LYS A 106 -25.27 -28.13 2.98
#